data_AF-A0A0S4IV20-F1
#
_entry.id   AF-A0A0S4IV20-F1
#
_cell.length_a   1.000
_cell.length_b   1.000
_cell.length_c   1.000
_cell.angle_alpha   90.00
_cell.angle_beta   90.00
_cell.angle_gamma   90.00
#
_symmetry.space_group_name_H-M   'P 1'
#
loop_
_entity.id
_entity.type
_entity.pdbx_description
1 polymer ?
#
loop_
_entity_poly.entity_id
_entity_poly.type
_entity_poly.pdbx_seq_one_letter_code
_entity_poly.pdbx_strand_id
1 'polypeptide(L)'
;TTSGILAAALHPTDDVIRQLLKRKHVAVVGLSSDASKPSYHVAEMMQQHGQYRIIPVRPGSSKILSEPIVGKLSDIPSDLIADVLVDVFRNPDDVEPIVDEAIAVGATAALHPTDDVIRQLLKRKHVAVVGLSSDASKPSYHVAEMMQQHGQYRIIPVRPGSSKILSEPIVGKLSDIPSDLIADVLVDVFRNPDDVEPIVDEAIA
;
A
#
# COMPACT_ATOMS: atom_id res chain seq x y z
N THR A 1 -24.40 7.14 26.85
CA THR A 1 -23.64 5.89 26.66
C THR A 1 -24.03 5.27 25.34
N THR A 2 -23.19 5.44 24.32
CA THR A 2 -22.74 4.43 23.35
C THR A 2 -21.81 5.17 22.39
N SER A 3 -20.55 4.74 22.40
CA SER A 3 -19.45 5.21 21.56
C SER A 3 -19.80 4.97 20.09
N GLY A 4 -19.57 5.97 19.25
CA GLY A 4 -19.87 5.95 17.82
C GLY A 4 -18.71 6.53 17.03
N ILE A 5 -17.56 5.85 17.05
CA ILE A 5 -16.55 5.99 16.00
C ILE A 5 -16.26 4.55 15.56
N LEU A 6 -16.93 4.19 14.47
CA LEU A 6 -16.84 2.90 13.81
C LEU A 6 -15.42 2.75 13.27
N ALA A 7 -14.73 1.69 13.71
CA ALA A 7 -13.50 1.22 13.09
C ALA A 7 -13.78 0.91 11.61
N ALA A 8 -13.44 1.85 10.73
CA ALA A 8 -13.43 1.65 9.29
C ALA A 8 -12.16 0.88 8.89
N ALA A 9 -12.07 -0.37 9.35
CA ALA A 9 -11.24 -1.34 8.69
C ALA A 9 -12.02 -1.84 7.45
N LEU A 10 -11.35 -1.78 6.29
CA LEU A 10 -11.67 -2.44 5.02
C LEU A 10 -12.64 -1.68 4.10
N HIS A 11 -12.04 -1.02 3.10
CA HIS A 11 -12.58 -0.20 2.00
C HIS A 11 -12.68 1.31 2.28
N PRO A 12 -11.55 2.05 2.27
CA PRO A 12 -11.62 3.50 2.04
C PRO A 12 -12.37 3.76 0.72
N THR A 13 -13.30 4.71 0.73
CA THR A 13 -13.96 5.17 -0.51
C THR A 13 -12.93 5.79 -1.45
N ASP A 14 -13.19 5.85 -2.76
CA ASP A 14 -12.23 6.40 -3.73
C ASP A 14 -11.81 7.83 -3.43
N ASP A 15 -12.71 8.64 -2.87
CA ASP A 15 -12.38 9.99 -2.40
C ASP A 15 -11.39 9.97 -1.23
N VAL A 16 -11.53 9.02 -0.31
CA VAL A 16 -10.56 8.83 0.78
C VAL A 16 -9.22 8.38 0.19
N ILE A 17 -9.20 7.39 -0.69
CA ILE A 17 -7.96 6.91 -1.34
C ILE A 17 -7.27 8.05 -2.11
N ARG A 18 -8.01 8.82 -2.92
CA ARG A 18 -7.49 9.98 -3.66
C ARG A 18 -6.92 11.05 -2.74
N GLN A 19 -7.55 11.29 -1.59
CA GLN A 19 -7.02 12.23 -0.59
C GLN A 19 -5.76 11.69 0.09
N LEU A 20 -5.69 10.39 0.37
CA LEU A 20 -4.51 9.73 0.91
C LEU A 20 -3.32 9.78 -0.06
N LEU A 21 -3.54 9.51 -1.35
CA LEU A 21 -2.49 9.53 -2.38
C LEU A 21 -1.96 10.93 -2.71
N LYS A 22 -2.67 12.00 -2.32
CA LYS A 22 -2.21 13.39 -2.50
C LYS A 22 -1.23 13.85 -1.43
N ARG A 23 -1.11 13.11 -0.32
CA ARG A 23 -0.22 13.45 0.79
C ARG A 23 1.23 13.37 0.36
N LYS A 24 2.07 14.24 0.91
CA LYS A 24 3.52 14.26 0.59
C LYS A 24 4.37 13.72 1.71
N HIS A 25 3.78 13.47 2.87
CA HIS A 25 4.48 13.10 4.09
C HIS A 25 3.91 11.81 4.65
N VAL A 26 4.78 10.85 4.96
CA VAL A 26 4.38 9.59 5.60
C VAL A 26 5.13 9.46 6.92
N ALA A 27 4.39 9.50 8.02
CA ALA A 27 4.90 9.19 9.34
C ALA A 27 4.89 7.68 9.56
N VAL A 28 6.06 7.07 9.66
CA VAL A 28 6.19 5.63 9.82
C VAL A 28 6.42 5.31 11.29
N VAL A 29 5.36 4.92 11.99
CA VAL A 29 5.38 4.56 13.41
C VAL A 29 5.98 3.18 13.58
N GLY A 30 7.05 3.09 14.37
CA GLY A 30 7.81 1.86 14.54
C GLY A 30 8.85 1.62 13.44
N LEU A 31 9.22 2.64 12.66
CA LEU A 31 10.26 2.53 11.63
C LEU A 31 11.59 2.00 12.23
N SER A 32 11.95 0.78 11.86
CA SER A 32 13.23 0.19 12.24
C SER A 32 14.40 0.85 11.50
N SER A 33 15.57 0.91 12.15
CA SER A 33 16.85 1.27 11.53
C SER A 33 17.57 0.05 10.93
N ASP A 34 17.06 -1.15 11.20
CA ASP A 34 17.57 -2.41 10.65
C ASP A 34 16.99 -2.61 9.25
N ALA A 35 17.87 -2.61 8.25
CA ALA A 35 17.52 -2.77 6.85
C ALA A 35 16.82 -4.09 6.55
N SER A 36 16.93 -5.13 7.38
CA SER A 36 16.21 -6.39 7.17
C SER A 36 14.72 -6.34 7.53
N LYS A 37 14.25 -5.25 8.17
CA LYS A 37 12.86 -5.13 8.64
C LYS A 37 11.94 -4.56 7.55
N PRO A 38 10.71 -5.08 7.41
CA PRO A 38 9.75 -4.59 6.42
C PRO A 38 9.54 -3.06 6.46
N SER A 39 9.45 -2.49 7.67
CA SER A 39 9.29 -1.04 7.85
C SER A 39 10.39 -0.23 7.17
N TYR A 40 11.65 -0.71 7.21
CA TYR A 40 12.78 -0.02 6.61
C TYR A 40 12.67 -0.06 5.08
N HIS A 41 12.45 -1.24 4.51
CA HIS A 41 12.37 -1.42 3.06
C HIS A 41 11.20 -0.66 2.44
N VAL A 42 10.02 -0.69 3.06
CA VAL A 42 8.84 0.03 2.56
C VAL A 42 9.08 1.54 2.60
N ALA A 43 9.62 2.06 3.69
CA ALA A 43 9.95 3.48 3.81
C ALA A 43 11.05 3.93 2.83
N GLU A 44 12.09 3.12 2.64
CA GLU A 44 13.18 3.38 1.68
C GLU A 44 12.66 3.44 0.25
N MET A 45 11.79 2.48 -0.13
CA MET A 45 11.14 2.46 -1.44
C MET A 45 10.29 3.72 -1.64
N MET A 46 9.44 4.10 -0.68
CA MET A 46 8.63 5.32 -0.74
C MET A 46 9.49 6.58 -0.95
N GLN A 47 10.66 6.66 -0.29
CA GLN A 47 11.63 7.75 -0.49
C GLN A 47 12.29 7.72 -1.88
N GLN A 48 12.72 6.54 -2.35
CA GLN A 48 13.42 6.37 -3.64
C GLN A 48 12.52 6.70 -4.83
N HIS A 49 11.23 6.38 -4.73
CA HIS A 49 10.23 6.76 -5.74
C HIS A 49 9.92 8.26 -5.74
N GLY A 50 10.43 9.02 -4.76
CA GLY A 50 10.45 10.49 -4.74
C GLY A 50 9.11 11.15 -4.43
N GLN A 51 8.06 10.37 -4.13
CA GLN A 51 6.71 10.88 -3.94
C GLN A 51 6.43 11.28 -2.48
N TYR A 52 7.16 10.69 -1.53
CA TYR A 52 6.93 10.88 -0.10
C TYR A 52 8.20 11.25 0.65
N ARG A 53 8.07 12.20 1.57
CA ARG A 53 9.02 12.43 2.65
C ARG A 53 8.65 11.55 3.84
N ILE A 54 9.60 10.75 4.32
CA ILE A 54 9.41 9.87 5.47
C ILE A 54 9.68 10.62 6.78
N ILE A 55 8.80 10.44 7.76
CA ILE A 55 8.96 10.94 9.12
C ILE A 55 9.05 9.71 10.04
N PRO A 56 10.24 9.30 10.49
CA PRO A 56 10.39 8.19 11.41
C PRO A 56 9.76 8.53 12.78
N VAL A 57 8.79 7.74 13.24
CA VAL A 57 8.13 7.96 14.55
C VAL A 57 8.46 6.80 15.49
N ARG A 58 9.37 7.04 16.44
CA ARG A 58 9.76 6.07 17.47
C ARG A 58 10.57 6.73 18.59
N PRO A 59 10.67 6.09 19.77
CA PRO A 59 11.64 6.51 20.78
C PRO A 59 13.08 6.46 20.22
N GLY A 60 13.85 7.51 20.51
CA GLY A 60 15.26 7.64 20.09
C GLY A 60 15.59 9.05 19.62
N SER A 61 16.83 9.24 19.16
CA SER A 61 17.33 10.53 18.67
C SER A 61 18.27 10.41 17.46
N SER A 62 18.40 9.21 16.89
CA SER A 62 19.19 8.98 15.68
C SER A 62 18.41 9.37 14.42
N LYS A 63 19.08 9.37 13.27
CA LYS A 63 18.41 9.47 11.97
C LYS A 63 18.14 8.07 11.41
N ILE A 64 17.07 7.94 10.63
CA ILE A 64 16.79 6.75 9.81
C ILE A 64 16.47 7.24 8.40
N LEU A 65 17.07 6.63 7.38
CA LEU A 65 16.91 7.04 5.98
C LEU A 65 17.18 8.55 5.78
N SER A 66 18.24 9.05 6.44
CA SER A 66 18.65 10.46 6.49
C SER A 66 17.65 11.45 7.11
N GLU A 67 16.49 10.97 7.58
CA GLU A 67 15.46 11.78 8.23
C GLU A 67 15.59 11.74 9.77
N PRO A 68 15.31 12.86 10.46
CA PRO A 68 15.31 12.90 11.91
C PRO A 68 14.12 12.10 12.48
N ILE A 69 14.38 11.32 13.52
CA ILE A 69 13.32 10.64 14.28
C ILE A 69 12.57 11.66 15.14
N VAL A 70 11.24 11.49 15.25
CA VAL A 70 10.41 12.10 16.29
C VAL A 70 9.89 11.03 17.25
N GLY A 71 9.63 11.40 18.51
CA GLY A 71 9.27 10.43 19.55
C GLY A 71 7.86 9.86 19.38
N LYS A 72 6.92 10.74 18.99
CA LYS A 72 5.49 10.47 18.85
C LYS A 72 4.86 11.41 17.81
N LEU A 73 3.61 11.15 17.41
CA LEU A 73 2.95 11.92 16.35
C LEU A 73 2.74 13.38 16.76
N SER A 74 2.48 13.64 18.04
CA SER A 74 2.31 15.01 18.55
C SER A 74 3.58 15.88 18.49
N ASP A 75 4.74 15.27 18.24
CA ASP A 75 6.01 16.01 18.10
C ASP A 75 6.20 16.55 16.68
N ILE A 76 5.38 16.13 15.72
CA ILE A 76 5.37 16.65 14.36
C ILE A 76 4.78 18.07 14.38
N PRO A 77 5.40 19.05 13.69
CA PRO A 77 4.88 20.41 13.63
C PRO A 77 3.40 20.48 13.23
N SER A 78 2.62 21.33 13.91
CA SER A 78 1.17 21.41 13.73
C SER A 78 0.75 21.88 12.34
N ASP A 79 1.61 22.63 11.64
CA ASP A 79 1.44 23.04 10.25
C ASP A 79 1.70 21.90 9.25
N LEU A 80 2.37 20.83 9.69
CA LEU A 80 2.71 19.67 8.87
C LEU A 80 1.78 18.48 9.11
N ILE A 81 1.37 18.24 10.35
CA ILE A 81 0.67 17.02 10.77
C ILE A 81 -0.64 16.75 10.01
N ALA A 82 -1.33 17.80 9.55
CA ALA A 82 -2.54 17.68 8.75
C ALA A 82 -2.30 17.11 7.33
N ASP A 83 -1.05 17.13 6.83
CA ASP A 83 -0.62 16.53 5.55
C ASP A 83 0.07 15.17 5.74
N VAL A 84 0.09 14.64 6.95
CA VAL A 84 0.77 13.38 7.25
C VAL A 84 -0.19 12.21 7.11
N LEU A 85 0.22 11.25 6.28
CA LEU A 85 -0.26 9.89 6.31
C LEU A 85 0.50 9.12 7.40
N VAL A 86 -0.20 8.49 8.34
CA VAL A 86 0.43 7.67 9.39
C VAL A 86 0.42 6.22 8.95
N ASP A 87 1.59 5.59 8.94
CA ASP A 87 1.80 4.20 8.60
C ASP A 87 2.37 3.43 9.80
N VAL A 88 1.72 2.35 10.25
CA VAL A 88 1.95 1.77 11.59
C VAL A 88 2.57 0.37 11.52
N PHE A 89 3.86 0.24 11.78
CA PHE A 89 4.60 -1.03 11.91
C PHE A 89 4.78 -1.43 13.38
N ARG A 90 3.67 -1.58 14.10
CA ARG A 90 3.66 -2.03 15.51
C ARG A 90 2.85 -3.30 15.68
N ASN A 91 2.98 -3.93 16.85
CA ASN A 91 2.14 -5.06 17.18
C ASN A 91 0.67 -4.62 17.21
N PRO A 92 -0.30 -5.49 16.85
CA PRO A 92 -1.72 -5.15 16.83
C PRO A 92 -2.21 -4.48 18.13
N ASP A 93 -1.74 -4.95 19.28
CA ASP A 93 -2.12 -4.43 20.61
C ASP A 93 -1.66 -2.97 20.84
N ASP A 94 -0.66 -2.50 20.10
CA ASP A 94 -0.14 -1.12 20.19
C ASP A 94 -0.86 -0.16 19.22
N VAL A 95 -1.70 -0.67 18.30
CA VAL A 95 -2.26 0.12 17.19
C VAL A 95 -3.33 1.10 17.68
N GLU A 96 -4.23 0.66 18.54
CA GLU A 96 -5.38 1.48 18.98
C GLU A 96 -4.94 2.80 19.64
N PRO A 97 -3.96 2.83 20.58
CA PRO A 97 -3.43 4.09 21.11
C PRO A 97 -2.79 5.00 20.06
N ILE A 98 -2.21 4.45 18.99
CA ILE A 98 -1.58 5.23 17.91
C ILE A 98 -2.64 5.87 17.02
N VAL A 99 -3.75 5.16 16.78
CA VAL A 99 -4.91 5.71 16.05
C VAL A 99 -5.54 6.86 16.83
N ASP A 100 -5.73 6.69 18.13
CA ASP A 100 -6.25 7.75 19.01
C ASP A 100 -5.34 8.99 18.97
N GLU A 101 -4.02 8.80 19.03
CA GLU A 101 -3.06 9.90 18.89
C GLU A 101 -3.17 10.57 17.51
N ALA A 102 -3.21 9.80 16.43
CA ALA A 102 -3.31 10.32 15.06
C ALA A 102 -4.57 11.17 14.87
N ILE A 103 -5.72 10.71 15.37
CA ILE A 103 -6.98 11.46 15.34
C ILE A 103 -6.86 12.75 16.15
N ALA A 104 -6.29 12.68 17.36
CA ALA A 104 -6.15 13.84 18.24
C ALA A 104 -5.28 14.95 17.63
N VAL A 105 -4.27 14.59 16.83
CA VAL A 105 -3.38 15.56 16.16
C VAL A 105 -3.82 15.93 14.74
N GLY A 106 -4.93 15.37 14.26
CA GLY A 106 -5.48 15.64 12.93
C GLY A 106 -4.72 14.98 11.77
N ALA A 107 -3.94 13.93 12.05
CA ALA A 107 -3.29 13.13 11.03
C ALA A 107 -4.26 12.08 10.45
N THR A 108 -3.98 11.60 9.24
CA THR A 108 -4.79 10.53 8.63
C THR A 108 -4.08 9.19 8.81
N ALA A 109 -4.72 8.22 9.49
CA ALA A 109 -4.13 6.92 9.74
C ALA A 109 -4.39 5.93 8.57
N ALA A 110 -3.32 5.38 8.01
CA ALA A 110 -3.35 4.16 7.22
C ALA A 110 -2.86 3.00 8.10
N LEU A 111 -3.70 1.98 8.24
CA LEU A 111 -3.33 0.78 9.00
C LEU A 111 -2.80 -0.28 8.05
N HIS A 112 -1.71 -0.93 8.44
CA HIS A 112 -1.30 -2.17 7.79
C HIS A 112 -2.40 -3.22 7.95
N PRO A 113 -2.57 -4.10 6.95
CA PRO A 113 -3.37 -5.30 7.12
C PRO A 113 -2.92 -6.05 8.39
N THR A 114 -3.87 -6.52 9.20
CA THR A 114 -3.56 -7.31 10.40
C THR A 114 -2.76 -8.56 10.03
N ASP A 115 -2.08 -9.19 10.99
CA ASP A 115 -1.37 -10.47 10.79
C ASP A 115 -2.23 -11.50 10.03
N ASP A 116 -3.52 -11.58 10.33
CA ASP A 116 -4.44 -12.49 9.63
C ASP A 116 -4.71 -12.07 8.19
N VAL A 117 -4.90 -10.78 7.93
CA VAL A 117 -5.03 -10.27 6.56
C VAL A 117 -3.72 -10.49 5.80
N ILE A 118 -2.56 -10.20 6.38
CA ILE A 118 -1.25 -10.47 5.78
C ILE A 118 -1.10 -11.97 5.48
N ARG A 119 -1.44 -12.86 6.42
CA ARG A 119 -1.38 -14.31 6.22
C ARG A 119 -2.33 -14.77 5.12
N GLN A 120 -3.49 -14.14 4.96
CA GLN A 120 -4.41 -14.42 3.86
C GLN A 120 -3.86 -13.91 2.52
N LEU A 121 -3.27 -12.71 2.48
CA LEU A 121 -2.62 -12.15 1.30
C LEU A 121 -1.40 -12.98 0.85
N LEU A 122 -0.56 -13.43 1.79
CA LEU A 122 0.63 -14.25 1.48
C LEU A 122 0.30 -15.66 0.95
N LYS A 123 -0.92 -16.14 1.18
CA LYS A 123 -1.39 -17.42 0.64
C LYS A 123 -1.74 -17.33 -0.85
N ARG A 124 -1.99 -16.11 -1.35
CA ARG A 124 -2.39 -15.87 -2.74
C ARG A 124 -1.30 -16.32 -3.69
N LYS A 125 -1.69 -16.94 -4.81
CA LYS A 125 -0.75 -17.37 -5.85
C LYS A 125 -0.86 -16.58 -7.13
N HIS A 126 -1.87 -15.73 -7.28
CA HIS A 126 -2.11 -14.99 -8.51
C HIS A 126 -2.13 -13.49 -8.26
N VAL A 127 -1.52 -12.73 -9.18
CA VAL A 127 -1.59 -11.27 -9.21
C VAL A 127 -2.08 -10.84 -10.59
N ALA A 128 -3.27 -10.27 -10.64
CA ALA A 128 -3.82 -9.61 -11.81
C ALA A 128 -3.24 -8.20 -11.93
N VAL A 129 -2.45 -7.96 -12.98
CA VAL A 129 -1.77 -6.68 -13.19
C VAL A 129 -2.50 -5.91 -14.28
N VAL A 130 -3.33 -4.96 -13.86
CA VAL A 130 -4.08 -4.08 -14.75
C VAL A 130 -3.15 -3.06 -15.36
N GLY A 131 -3.08 -3.06 -16.69
CA GLY A 131 -2.20 -2.15 -17.40
C GLY A 131 -0.75 -2.55 -17.50
N LEU A 132 -0.46 -3.84 -17.32
CA LEU A 132 0.85 -4.41 -17.57
C LEU A 132 1.37 -4.05 -18.98
N SER A 133 2.50 -3.36 -19.04
CA SER A 133 3.16 -3.02 -20.30
C SER A 133 3.89 -4.24 -20.87
N SER A 134 4.05 -4.31 -22.19
CA SER A 134 4.96 -5.26 -22.85
C SER A 134 6.38 -4.71 -23.04
N ASP A 135 6.57 -3.42 -22.76
CA ASP A 135 7.86 -2.72 -22.84
C ASP A 135 8.62 -2.88 -21.52
N ALA A 136 9.79 -3.52 -21.60
CA ALA A 136 10.65 -3.83 -20.46
C ALA A 136 11.22 -2.61 -19.72
N SER A 137 11.17 -1.42 -20.33
CA SER A 137 11.57 -0.17 -19.66
C SER A 137 10.51 0.38 -18.72
N LYS A 138 9.27 -0.14 -18.75
CA LYS A 138 8.18 0.37 -17.93
C LYS A 138 8.18 -0.27 -16.54
N PRO A 139 7.89 0.51 -15.48
CA PRO A 139 7.81 -0.03 -14.11
C PRO A 139 6.86 -1.22 -13.98
N SER A 140 5.70 -1.18 -14.64
CA SER A 140 4.72 -2.27 -14.58
C SER A 140 5.27 -3.59 -15.12
N TYR A 141 6.11 -3.56 -16.16
CA TYR A 141 6.78 -4.76 -16.68
C TYR A 141 7.78 -5.29 -15.65
N HIS A 142 8.66 -4.41 -15.15
CA HIS A 142 9.74 -4.81 -14.25
C HIS A 142 9.23 -5.39 -12.93
N VAL A 143 8.21 -4.77 -12.33
CA VAL A 143 7.60 -5.26 -11.08
C VAL A 143 6.95 -6.62 -11.30
N ALA A 144 6.18 -6.79 -12.38
CA ALA A 144 5.55 -8.07 -12.69
C ALA A 144 6.57 -9.18 -13.01
N GLU A 145 7.65 -8.85 -13.72
CA GLU A 145 8.75 -9.79 -14.01
C GLU A 145 9.44 -10.24 -12.72
N MET A 146 9.74 -9.31 -11.81
CA MET A 146 10.32 -9.63 -10.51
C MET A 146 9.39 -10.54 -9.68
N MET A 147 8.10 -10.22 -9.60
CA MET A 147 7.10 -11.03 -8.91
C MET A 147 7.03 -12.46 -9.46
N GLN A 148 7.10 -12.62 -10.80
CA GLN A 148 7.10 -13.93 -11.46
C GLN A 148 8.40 -14.70 -11.20
N GLN A 149 9.57 -14.04 -11.25
CA GLN A 149 10.89 -14.66 -11.03
C GLN A 149 11.08 -15.19 -9.61
N HIS A 150 10.52 -14.51 -8.60
CA HIS A 150 10.54 -15.00 -7.22
C HIS A 150 9.67 -16.26 -7.02
N GLY A 151 8.88 -16.66 -8.02
CA GLY A 151 8.13 -17.92 -8.03
C GLY A 151 6.97 -17.98 -7.03
N GLN A 152 6.69 -16.89 -6.32
CA GLN A 152 5.60 -16.81 -5.36
C GLN A 152 4.25 -16.55 -6.04
N TYR A 153 4.27 -15.81 -7.15
CA TYR A 153 3.08 -15.35 -7.85
C TYR A 153 3.12 -15.70 -9.34
N ARG A 154 1.96 -16.09 -9.86
CA ARG A 154 1.68 -16.15 -11.28
C ARG A 154 0.99 -14.85 -11.70
N ILE A 155 1.50 -14.21 -12.75
CA ILE A 155 0.98 -12.95 -13.25
C ILE A 155 -0.19 -13.19 -14.20
N ILE A 156 -1.26 -12.40 -14.06
CA ILE A 156 -2.38 -12.35 -14.99
C ILE A 156 -2.39 -10.95 -15.62
N PRO A 157 -1.87 -10.77 -16.86
CA PRO A 157 -1.90 -9.48 -17.53
C PRO A 157 -3.34 -9.06 -17.87
N VAL A 158 -3.82 -7.95 -17.32
CA VAL A 158 -5.18 -7.44 -17.59
C VAL A 158 -5.11 -6.20 -18.46
N ARG A 159 -5.43 -6.35 -19.75
CA ARG A 159 -5.53 -5.24 -20.72
C ARG A 159 -6.17 -5.69 -22.03
N PRO A 160 -6.65 -4.73 -22.87
CA PRO A 160 -7.06 -5.06 -24.23
C PRO A 160 -5.90 -5.64 -25.06
N GLY A 161 -6.16 -6.73 -25.77
CA GLY A 161 -5.21 -7.38 -26.66
C GLY A 161 -5.32 -8.91 -26.62
N SER A 162 -4.54 -9.59 -27.46
CA SER A 162 -4.52 -11.06 -27.56
C SER A 162 -3.11 -11.65 -27.57
N SER A 163 -2.08 -10.84 -27.34
CA SER A 163 -0.69 -11.28 -27.22
C SER A 163 -0.38 -11.75 -25.80
N LYS A 164 0.78 -12.40 -25.61
CA LYS A 164 1.29 -12.74 -24.28
C LYS A 164 2.21 -11.65 -23.74
N ILE A 165 2.26 -11.50 -22.42
CA ILE A 165 3.27 -10.70 -21.71
C ILE A 165 3.85 -11.58 -20.61
N LEU A 166 5.18 -11.60 -20.45
CA LEU A 166 5.87 -12.48 -19.48
C LEU A 166 5.47 -13.96 -19.61
N SER A 167 5.28 -14.42 -20.86
CA SER A 167 4.79 -15.76 -21.21
C SER A 167 3.36 -16.10 -20.76
N GLU A 168 2.66 -15.15 -20.13
CA GLU A 168 1.28 -15.32 -19.65
C GLU A 168 0.27 -14.76 -20.67
N PRO A 169 -0.89 -15.42 -20.83
CA PRO A 169 -1.96 -14.92 -21.69
C PRO A 169 -2.59 -13.66 -21.10
N ILE A 170 -2.84 -12.66 -21.95
CA ILE A 170 -3.61 -11.47 -21.56
C ILE A 170 -5.09 -11.84 -21.38
N VAL A 171 -5.72 -11.30 -20.34
CA VAL A 171 -7.18 -11.20 -20.22
C VAL A 171 -7.62 -9.76 -20.53
N GLY A 172 -8.78 -9.59 -21.16
CA GLY A 172 -9.23 -8.29 -21.64
C GLY A 172 -9.53 -7.31 -20.51
N LYS A 173 -10.16 -7.83 -19.45
CA LYS A 173 -10.63 -7.10 -18.26
C LYS A 173 -10.73 -8.05 -17.06
N LEU A 174 -10.95 -7.52 -15.86
CA LEU A 174 -10.93 -8.32 -14.62
C LEU A 174 -12.05 -9.37 -14.59
N SER A 175 -13.22 -9.04 -15.14
CA SER A 175 -14.36 -9.98 -15.23
C SER A 175 -14.08 -11.21 -16.10
N ASP A 176 -13.03 -11.18 -16.91
CA ASP A 176 -12.63 -12.30 -17.77
C ASP A 176 -11.70 -13.28 -17.05
N ILE A 177 -11.30 -12.98 -15.81
CA ILE A 177 -10.52 -13.90 -14.97
C ILE A 177 -11.39 -15.13 -14.66
N PRO A 178 -10.86 -16.36 -14.82
CA PRO A 178 -11.58 -17.58 -14.48
C PRO A 178 -12.15 -17.55 -13.06
N SER A 179 -13.43 -17.89 -12.92
CA SER A 179 -14.17 -17.79 -11.65
C SER A 179 -13.55 -18.59 -10.50
N ASP A 180 -12.85 -19.68 -10.83
CA ASP A 180 -12.11 -20.53 -9.89
C ASP A 180 -10.85 -19.86 -9.32
N LEU A 181 -10.36 -18.79 -9.96
CA LEU A 181 -9.20 -18.02 -9.51
C LEU A 181 -9.56 -16.76 -8.73
N ILE A 182 -10.80 -16.25 -8.82
CA ILE A 182 -11.20 -14.97 -8.21
C ILE A 182 -10.82 -14.90 -6.74
N ALA A 183 -11.08 -15.98 -5.99
CA ALA A 183 -10.78 -16.06 -4.58
C ALA A 183 -9.27 -16.08 -4.26
N ASP A 184 -8.37 -16.24 -5.24
CA ASP A 184 -6.91 -16.35 -5.08
C ASP A 184 -6.12 -15.21 -5.77
N VAL A 185 -6.81 -14.23 -6.34
CA VAL A 185 -6.22 -13.14 -7.11
C VAL A 185 -6.05 -11.88 -6.25
N LEU A 186 -4.85 -11.31 -6.28
CA LEU A 186 -4.59 -9.92 -5.90
C LEU A 186 -4.67 -9.04 -7.14
N VAL A 187 -5.20 -7.82 -7.03
CA VAL A 187 -5.25 -6.87 -8.15
C VAL A 187 -4.24 -5.76 -7.93
N ASP A 188 -3.35 -5.57 -8.89
CA ASP A 188 -2.37 -4.49 -8.96
C ASP A 188 -2.68 -3.60 -10.18
N VAL A 189 -2.76 -2.28 -10.00
CA VAL A 189 -3.28 -1.35 -11.00
C VAL A 189 -2.22 -0.33 -11.41
N PHE A 190 -1.68 -0.48 -12.63
CA PHE A 190 -0.77 0.46 -13.27
C PHE A 190 -1.51 1.33 -14.29
N ARG A 191 -2.39 2.21 -13.78
CA ARG A 191 -3.18 3.16 -14.57
C ARG A 191 -3.11 4.55 -13.97
N ASN A 192 -3.57 5.55 -14.74
CA ASN A 192 -3.72 6.90 -14.20
C ASN A 192 -4.73 6.84 -13.05
N PRO A 193 -4.51 7.55 -11.92
CA PRO A 193 -5.48 7.66 -10.83
C PRO A 193 -6.92 7.94 -11.26
N ASP A 194 -7.13 8.68 -12.34
CA ASP A 194 -8.47 8.98 -12.87
C ASP A 194 -9.17 7.75 -13.47
N ASP A 195 -8.42 6.72 -13.86
CA ASP A 195 -8.91 5.48 -14.45
C ASP A 195 -9.13 4.36 -13.41
N VAL A 196 -8.78 4.59 -12.13
CA VAL A 196 -8.74 3.53 -11.10
C VAL A 196 -10.13 3.13 -10.59
N GLU A 197 -11.03 4.09 -10.39
CA GLU A 197 -12.37 3.87 -9.82
C GLU A 197 -13.18 2.82 -10.62
N PRO A 198 -13.29 2.90 -11.97
CA PRO A 198 -13.95 1.85 -12.76
C PRO A 198 -13.31 0.45 -12.64
N ILE A 199 -12.00 0.38 -12.37
CA ILE A 199 -11.27 -0.89 -12.22
C ILE A 199 -11.55 -1.50 -10.85
N VAL A 200 -11.65 -0.67 -9.81
CA VAL A 200 -12.02 -1.10 -8.45
C VAL A 200 -13.46 -1.60 -8.44
N ASP A 201 -14.39 -0.86 -9.06
CA ASP A 201 -15.79 -1.29 -9.20
C ASP A 201 -15.92 -2.65 -9.88
N GLU A 202 -15.11 -2.89 -10.91
CA GLU A 202 -15.07 -4.19 -11.58
C GLU A 202 -14.46 -5.29 -10.69
N ALA A 203 -13.46 -4.98 -9.86
CA ALA A 203 -12.79 -5.95 -8.99
C ALA A 203 -13.66 -6.43 -7.82
N ILE A 204 -14.62 -5.61 -7.37
CA ILE A 204 -15.47 -5.90 -6.21
C ILE A 204 -16.87 -6.45 -6.57
N ALA A 205 -17.21 -6.46 -7.87
CA ALA A 205 -18.49 -6.94 -8.40
C ALA A 205 -18.54 -8.46 -8.55
#